data_AF-A0A943EE63-F1
#
_entry.id   AF-A0A943EE63-F1
#
_cell.length_a   1.000
_cell.length_b   1.000
_cell.length_c   1.000
_cell.angle_alpha   90.00
_cell.angle_beta   90.00
_cell.angle_gamma   90.00
#
_symmetry.space_group_name_H-M   'P 1'
#
loop_
_entity.id
_entity.type
_entity.pdbx_description
1 polymer ?
#
loop_
_entity_poly.entity_id
_entity_poly.type
_entity_poly.pdbx_seq_one_letter_code
_entity_poly.pdbx_strand_id
1 'polypeptide(L)'
;MIKDVRLGNDLEQPCLVRLQKVGTSSNGKAYARGLLEDNSGTLPFICFEAGPINRLRSMEGPTPFIIGGRVDANKYASPMGGQNLQVIVQKVVPPDEETDLSMLLPRGPIDLEALEVEFQTLIGRIQDEPLQRLVKLVFSGKRYERFLRNPAGMRLHHAYVGGLLHHTVCVARLALSMGKTIGGVDLDLILAGSLLHDIGKLREISAGLGFPYTTEGRLMGHISMGAMLISRIAENIPDLSRIRLDELLHIILSHHGDHEKGSPVFCATKEAFIVHYADETDAVLNQFQTDGKETWAFNKMLQRFLAVNPIE
;
A
#
# COMPACT_ATOMS: atom_id res chain seq x y z
N MET A 1 -2.60 17.71 -9.33
CA MET A 1 -3.38 16.50 -9.61
C MET A 1 -4.07 16.67 -10.96
N ILE A 2 -4.15 15.61 -11.75
CA ILE A 2 -4.73 15.60 -13.10
C ILE A 2 -6.15 16.19 -13.14
N LYS A 3 -7.00 15.92 -12.14
CA LYS A 3 -8.37 16.47 -12.08
C LYS A 3 -8.43 18.01 -12.03
N ASP A 4 -7.36 18.65 -11.54
CA ASP A 4 -7.30 20.10 -11.33
C ASP A 4 -6.61 20.82 -12.49
N VAL A 5 -6.15 20.07 -13.49
CA VAL A 5 -5.45 20.59 -14.66
C VAL A 5 -6.39 21.45 -15.51
N ARG A 6 -5.86 22.56 -16.03
CA ARG A 6 -6.59 23.50 -16.88
C ARG A 6 -5.85 23.75 -18.19
N LEU A 7 -6.60 24.06 -19.23
CA LEU A 7 -6.06 24.42 -20.54
C LEU A 7 -5.02 25.55 -20.41
N GLY A 8 -3.86 25.36 -21.04
CA GLY A 8 -2.80 26.36 -21.10
C GLY A 8 -1.80 26.30 -19.94
N ASN A 9 -2.11 25.59 -18.85
CA ASN A 9 -1.20 25.40 -17.71
C ASN A 9 -0.03 24.48 -18.10
N ASP A 10 1.10 24.69 -17.44
CA ASP A 10 2.18 23.70 -17.42
C ASP A 10 1.88 22.62 -16.37
N LEU A 11 2.33 21.41 -16.66
CA LEU A 11 2.25 20.24 -15.80
C LEU A 11 3.68 19.74 -15.55
N GLU A 12 4.11 19.74 -14.28
CA GLU A 12 5.34 19.06 -13.84
C GLU A 12 5.04 18.26 -12.57
N GLN A 13 4.76 16.97 -12.74
CA GLN A 13 4.45 16.07 -11.63
C GLN A 13 4.77 14.61 -11.99
N PRO A 14 4.91 13.71 -11.00
CA PRO A 14 4.87 12.27 -11.27
C PRO A 14 3.58 11.90 -11.99
N CYS A 15 3.67 11.01 -12.98
CA CYS A 15 2.55 10.35 -13.64
C CYS A 15 2.88 8.87 -13.88
N LEU A 16 1.90 7.99 -13.74
CA LEU A 16 1.98 6.65 -14.31
C LEU A 16 1.68 6.76 -15.80
N VAL A 17 2.65 6.38 -16.63
CA VAL A 17 2.53 6.50 -18.09
C VAL A 17 2.12 5.16 -18.69
N ARG A 18 1.04 5.17 -19.49
CA ARG A 18 0.67 4.05 -20.37
C ARG A 18 0.88 4.45 -21.81
N LEU A 19 1.94 3.94 -22.41
CA LEU A 19 2.21 4.15 -23.83
C LEU A 19 1.21 3.33 -24.67
N GLN A 20 0.47 4.01 -25.56
CA GLN A 20 -0.47 3.33 -26.47
C GLN A 20 0.12 3.14 -27.86
N LYS A 21 0.87 4.13 -28.36
CA LYS A 21 1.44 4.08 -29.71
C LYS A 21 2.66 4.98 -29.82
N VAL A 22 3.68 4.48 -30.50
CA VAL A 22 4.73 5.29 -31.12
C VAL A 22 4.58 5.16 -32.63
N GLY A 23 4.63 6.26 -33.35
CA GLY A 23 4.44 6.26 -34.79
C GLY A 23 5.04 7.47 -35.48
N THR A 24 4.75 7.61 -36.77
CA THR A 24 5.19 8.72 -37.60
C THR A 24 3.97 9.53 -38.03
N SER A 25 4.03 10.85 -37.86
CA SER A 25 2.99 11.78 -38.30
C SER A 25 2.97 11.95 -39.82
N SER A 26 1.92 12.59 -40.35
CA SER A 26 1.80 12.92 -41.78
C SER A 26 2.98 13.73 -42.33
N ASN A 27 3.69 14.46 -41.46
CA ASN A 27 4.82 15.30 -41.82
C ASN A 27 6.16 14.58 -41.64
N GLY A 28 6.16 13.25 -41.47
CA GLY A 28 7.37 12.43 -41.34
C GLY A 28 8.05 12.48 -39.96
N LYS A 29 7.55 13.28 -39.01
CA LYS A 29 8.10 13.37 -37.65
C LYS A 29 7.54 12.28 -36.73
N ALA A 30 8.39 11.70 -35.89
CA ALA A 30 7.98 10.72 -34.89
C ALA A 30 7.08 11.36 -33.81
N TYR A 31 6.16 10.57 -33.26
CA TYR A 31 5.36 10.94 -32.10
C TYR A 31 5.11 9.72 -31.20
N ALA A 32 4.88 9.98 -29.92
CA ALA A 32 4.32 9.01 -28.98
C ALA A 32 3.01 9.54 -28.41
N ARG A 33 2.03 8.67 -28.16
CA ARG A 33 0.79 9.01 -27.48
C ARG A 33 0.37 7.94 -26.50
N GLY A 34 -0.38 8.32 -25.49
CA GLY A 34 -0.89 7.41 -24.48
C GLY A 34 -1.68 8.13 -23.40
N LEU A 35 -1.66 7.56 -22.20
CA LEU A 35 -2.35 8.07 -21.03
C LEU A 35 -1.36 8.38 -19.91
N LEU A 36 -1.61 9.47 -19.20
CA LEU A 36 -1.03 9.81 -17.92
C LEU A 36 -2.07 9.52 -16.84
N GLU A 37 -1.66 8.83 -15.80
CA GLU A 37 -2.52 8.46 -14.67
C GLU A 37 -1.92 9.00 -13.38
N ASP A 38 -2.77 9.58 -12.55
CA ASP A 38 -2.52 9.79 -11.12
C ASP A 38 -3.79 9.37 -10.35
N ASN A 39 -3.77 9.50 -9.03
CA ASN A 39 -4.87 9.10 -8.16
C ASN A 39 -6.17 9.91 -8.32
N SER A 40 -6.14 10.97 -9.13
CA SER A 40 -7.27 11.84 -9.38
C SER A 40 -7.95 11.60 -10.72
N GLY A 41 -7.29 10.85 -11.62
CA GLY A 41 -7.86 10.49 -12.91
C GLY A 41 -6.81 10.23 -13.98
N THR A 42 -7.27 10.28 -15.23
CA THR A 42 -6.48 9.96 -16.41
C THR A 42 -6.53 11.12 -17.39
N LEU A 43 -5.38 11.45 -17.99
CA LEU A 43 -5.26 12.50 -18.99
C LEU A 43 -4.48 11.99 -20.21
N PRO A 44 -5.00 12.13 -21.44
CA PRO A 44 -4.25 11.79 -22.64
C PRO A 44 -2.97 12.61 -22.78
N PHE A 45 -1.94 12.03 -23.40
CA PHE A 45 -0.76 12.79 -23.80
C PHE A 45 -0.35 12.53 -25.25
N ILE A 46 0.37 13.50 -25.78
CA ILE A 46 1.13 13.40 -27.02
C ILE A 46 2.54 13.95 -26.81
N CYS A 47 3.53 13.33 -27.44
CA CYS A 47 4.92 13.73 -27.35
C CYS A 47 5.54 13.75 -28.74
N PHE A 48 6.26 14.82 -29.07
CA PHE A 48 6.95 15.00 -30.36
C PHE A 48 8.47 15.05 -30.22
N GLU A 49 8.98 15.13 -29.00
CA GLU A 49 10.41 15.29 -28.71
C GLU A 49 11.13 13.94 -28.75
N ALA A 50 12.22 13.84 -29.52
CA ALA A 50 12.91 12.57 -29.79
C ALA A 50 13.45 11.90 -28.51
N GLY A 51 14.00 12.68 -27.57
CA GLY A 51 14.53 12.17 -26.30
C GLY A 51 13.46 11.47 -25.45
N PRO A 52 12.38 12.18 -25.07
CA PRO A 52 11.20 11.60 -24.44
C PRO A 52 10.61 10.39 -25.20
N ILE A 53 10.46 10.47 -26.54
CA ILE A 53 9.93 9.36 -27.35
C ILE A 53 10.79 8.10 -27.20
N ASN A 54 12.12 8.23 -27.25
CA ASN A 54 13.03 7.08 -27.11
C ASN A 54 12.89 6.41 -25.73
N ARG A 55 12.73 7.21 -24.67
CA ARG A 55 12.51 6.69 -23.31
C ARG A 55 11.15 6.00 -23.16
N LEU A 56 10.10 6.55 -23.77
CA LEU A 56 8.78 5.92 -23.77
C LEU A 56 8.80 4.60 -24.54
N ARG A 57 9.52 4.53 -25.65
CA ARG A 57 9.63 3.32 -26.49
C ARG A 57 10.25 2.13 -25.76
N SER A 58 11.13 2.36 -24.78
CA SER A 58 11.76 1.30 -23.99
C SER A 58 10.87 0.77 -22.85
N MET A 59 9.65 1.27 -22.70
CA MET A 59 8.72 0.78 -21.69
C MET A 59 8.18 -0.60 -22.07
N GLU A 60 8.29 -1.56 -21.15
CA GLU A 60 7.67 -2.89 -21.29
C GLU A 60 6.24 -2.93 -20.72
N GLY A 61 5.79 -1.86 -20.06
CA GLY A 61 4.47 -1.72 -19.46
C GLY A 61 4.22 -0.34 -18.84
N PRO A 62 3.14 -0.16 -18.07
CA PRO A 62 2.87 1.07 -17.34
C PRO A 62 4.06 1.42 -16.42
N THR A 63 4.64 2.62 -16.57
CA THR A 63 5.90 3.02 -15.91
C THR A 63 5.78 4.42 -15.29
N PRO A 64 6.30 4.68 -14.07
CA PRO A 64 6.32 6.01 -13.48
C PRO A 64 7.34 6.91 -14.20
N PHE A 65 6.95 8.15 -14.47
CA PHE A 65 7.87 9.20 -14.87
C PHE A 65 7.47 10.54 -14.24
N ILE A 66 8.45 11.40 -13.97
CA ILE A 66 8.21 12.83 -13.84
C ILE A 66 7.94 13.36 -15.24
N ILE A 67 6.71 13.82 -15.45
CA ILE A 67 6.24 14.35 -16.71
C ILE A 67 6.24 15.87 -16.63
N GLY A 68 6.98 16.50 -17.55
CA GLY A 68 6.94 17.93 -17.80
C GLY A 68 6.31 18.21 -19.17
N GLY A 69 5.36 19.11 -19.24
CA GLY A 69 4.72 19.48 -20.50
C GLY A 69 3.63 20.52 -20.34
N ARG A 70 2.98 20.88 -21.46
CA ARG A 70 1.92 21.88 -21.47
C ARG A 70 0.57 21.26 -21.78
N VAL A 71 -0.46 21.71 -21.06
CA VAL A 71 -1.82 21.23 -21.22
C VAL A 71 -2.46 21.96 -22.39
N ASP A 72 -2.94 21.21 -23.37
CA ASP A 72 -3.56 21.71 -24.59
C ASP A 72 -4.90 21.02 -24.86
N ALA A 73 -5.69 21.56 -25.77
CA ALA A 73 -6.94 20.97 -26.21
C ALA A 73 -6.66 19.68 -27.01
N ASN A 74 -7.35 18.59 -26.65
CA ASN A 74 -7.29 17.35 -27.40
C ASN A 74 -8.20 17.44 -28.64
N LYS A 75 -7.57 17.71 -29.79
CA LYS A 75 -8.26 17.84 -31.09
C LYS A 75 -8.78 16.51 -31.64
N TYR A 76 -8.51 15.39 -30.98
CA TYR A 76 -8.84 14.03 -31.41
C TYR A 76 -9.83 13.30 -30.48
N ALA A 77 -10.38 13.98 -29.47
CA ALA A 77 -11.36 13.41 -28.55
C ALA A 77 -12.79 13.46 -29.12
N SER A 78 -13.53 12.35 -29.00
CA SER A 78 -14.95 12.28 -29.40
C SER A 78 -15.81 13.21 -28.53
N PRO A 79 -16.87 13.83 -29.09
CA PRO A 79 -17.69 14.85 -28.43
C PRO A 79 -18.61 14.36 -27.28
N MET A 80 -18.42 13.14 -26.76
CA MET A 80 -19.26 12.59 -25.70
C MET A 80 -18.44 12.16 -24.47
N GLY A 81 -18.16 13.12 -23.59
CA GLY A 81 -17.86 12.89 -22.17
C GLY A 81 -16.39 13.03 -21.77
N GLY A 82 -16.05 14.15 -21.14
CA GLY A 82 -14.75 14.43 -20.51
C GLY A 82 -14.15 15.76 -20.98
N GLN A 83 -13.34 16.42 -20.13
CA GLN A 83 -12.57 17.60 -20.55
C GLN A 83 -11.70 17.22 -21.76
N ASN A 84 -11.85 17.93 -22.89
CA ASN A 84 -11.05 17.74 -24.10
C ASN A 84 -9.62 18.27 -23.92
N LEU A 85 -8.90 17.76 -22.93
CA LEU A 85 -7.53 18.15 -22.62
C LEU A 85 -6.57 16.99 -22.93
N GLN A 86 -5.35 17.36 -23.29
CA GLN A 86 -4.20 16.47 -23.38
C GLN A 86 -2.96 17.20 -22.89
N VAL A 87 -1.91 16.47 -22.54
CA VAL A 87 -0.59 17.04 -22.25
C VAL A 87 0.31 16.88 -23.47
N ILE A 88 0.88 17.97 -23.95
CA ILE A 88 2.01 17.96 -24.87
C ILE A 88 3.27 17.75 -24.03
N VAL A 89 3.73 16.51 -23.97
CA VAL A 89 4.87 16.10 -23.16
C VAL A 89 6.16 16.55 -23.80
N GLN A 90 6.96 17.28 -23.02
CA GLN A 90 8.27 17.82 -23.42
C GLN A 90 9.41 17.19 -22.62
N LYS A 91 9.12 16.69 -21.42
CA LYS A 91 10.08 16.09 -20.48
C LYS A 91 9.53 14.80 -19.91
N VAL A 92 10.35 13.74 -19.94
CA VAL A 92 10.08 12.43 -19.34
C VAL A 92 11.34 12.03 -18.59
N VAL A 93 11.29 12.08 -17.27
CA VAL A 93 12.43 11.80 -16.39
C VAL A 93 12.06 10.66 -15.45
N PRO A 94 12.91 9.62 -15.32
CA PRO A 94 12.66 8.56 -14.36
C PRO A 94 12.70 9.14 -12.94
N PRO A 95 11.81 8.70 -12.04
CA PRO A 95 11.91 9.10 -10.64
C PRO A 95 13.24 8.61 -10.04
N ASP A 96 13.79 9.37 -9.11
CA ASP A 96 14.88 8.91 -8.25
C ASP A 96 14.32 8.13 -7.04
N GLU A 97 15.21 7.58 -6.20
CA GLU A 97 14.82 6.80 -5.02
C GLU A 97 14.09 7.63 -3.94
N GLU A 98 14.23 8.97 -3.96
CA GLU A 98 13.62 9.88 -3.00
C GLU A 98 12.29 10.46 -3.50
N THR A 99 11.94 10.24 -4.77
CA THR A 99 10.74 10.78 -5.40
C THR A 99 9.47 10.22 -4.76
N ASP A 100 8.64 11.11 -4.23
CA ASP A 100 7.32 10.75 -3.69
C ASP A 100 6.33 10.38 -4.82
N LEU A 101 6.05 9.09 -4.97
CA LEU A 101 5.09 8.55 -5.95
C LEU A 101 3.69 8.32 -5.36
N SER A 102 3.42 8.78 -4.14
CA SER A 102 2.11 8.61 -3.47
C SER A 102 0.93 9.15 -4.28
N MET A 103 1.15 10.16 -5.12
CA MET A 103 0.12 10.70 -6.01
C MET A 103 -0.29 9.73 -7.13
N LEU A 104 0.51 8.72 -7.45
CA LEU A 104 0.22 7.73 -8.50
C LEU A 104 -0.52 6.51 -8.00
N LEU A 105 -0.61 6.38 -6.68
CA LEU A 105 -1.17 5.25 -6.01
C LEU A 105 -2.62 5.53 -5.68
N PRO A 106 -3.53 4.55 -5.78
CA PRO A 106 -4.93 4.74 -5.41
C PRO A 106 -4.99 5.37 -4.01
N ARG A 107 -5.93 6.29 -3.77
CA ARG A 107 -6.28 6.71 -2.40
C ARG A 107 -7.43 5.84 -1.94
N GLY A 108 -7.25 5.15 -0.81
CA GLY A 108 -8.36 4.46 -0.16
C GLY A 108 -9.40 5.45 0.37
N PRO A 109 -10.63 5.00 0.69
CA PRO A 109 -11.68 5.82 1.31
C PRO A 109 -11.39 6.06 2.80
N ILE A 110 -10.20 6.57 3.12
CA ILE A 110 -9.71 6.67 4.49
C ILE A 110 -9.29 8.09 4.84
N ASP A 111 -9.55 8.46 6.09
CA ASP A 111 -8.98 9.63 6.74
C ASP A 111 -7.66 9.21 7.42
N LEU A 112 -6.53 9.52 6.77
CA LEU A 112 -5.21 9.14 7.26
C LEU A 112 -4.86 9.80 8.59
N GLU A 113 -5.26 11.05 8.80
CA GLU A 113 -4.99 11.77 10.04
C GLU A 113 -5.76 11.13 11.20
N ALA A 114 -7.04 10.80 10.99
CA ALA A 114 -7.84 10.10 11.98
C ALA A 114 -7.27 8.70 12.32
N LEU A 115 -6.83 7.94 11.30
CA LEU A 115 -6.21 6.63 11.51
C LEU A 115 -4.86 6.75 12.26
N GLU A 116 -4.07 7.77 11.97
CA GLU A 116 -2.81 8.02 12.67
C GLU A 116 -3.04 8.33 14.16
N VAL A 117 -4.01 9.21 14.46
CA VAL A 117 -4.42 9.53 15.84
C VAL A 117 -4.87 8.28 16.58
N GLU A 118 -5.66 7.44 15.93
CA GLU A 118 -6.11 6.20 16.54
C GLU A 118 -4.99 5.19 16.75
N PHE A 119 -4.09 5.04 15.78
CA PHE A 119 -2.92 4.19 15.91
C PHE A 119 -2.09 4.59 17.13
N GLN A 120 -1.82 5.88 17.31
CA GLN A 120 -1.15 6.41 18.50
C GLN A 120 -1.95 6.15 19.78
N THR A 121 -3.28 6.26 19.73
CA THR A 121 -4.16 5.94 20.85
C THR A 121 -4.07 4.45 21.23
N LEU A 122 -4.01 3.54 20.26
CA LEU A 122 -3.84 2.11 20.48
C LEU A 122 -2.49 1.79 21.11
N ILE A 123 -1.41 2.42 20.66
CA ILE A 123 -0.09 2.31 21.32
C ILE A 123 -0.19 2.76 22.78
N GLY A 124 -0.86 3.89 23.04
CA GLY A 124 -1.03 4.42 24.40
C GLY A 124 -1.87 3.55 25.35
N ARG A 125 -2.61 2.56 24.83
CA ARG A 125 -3.40 1.63 25.64
C ARG A 125 -2.58 0.48 26.24
N ILE A 126 -1.40 0.17 25.69
CA ILE A 126 -0.50 -0.86 26.21
C ILE A 126 -0.01 -0.41 27.59
N GLN A 127 -0.33 -1.14 28.65
CA GLN A 127 0.05 -0.80 30.04
C GLN A 127 1.44 -1.34 30.41
N ASP A 128 1.86 -2.46 29.85
CA ASP A 128 3.24 -2.98 29.94
C ASP A 128 4.23 -1.96 29.34
N GLU A 129 4.93 -1.23 30.21
CA GLU A 129 5.82 -0.13 29.81
C GLU A 129 6.98 -0.58 28.90
N PRO A 130 7.75 -1.65 29.20
CA PRO A 130 8.75 -2.17 28.28
C PRO A 130 8.19 -2.52 26.90
N LEU A 131 7.03 -3.17 26.85
CA LEU A 131 6.38 -3.56 25.59
C LEU A 131 5.89 -2.32 24.81
N GLN A 132 5.29 -1.35 25.48
CA GLN A 132 4.87 -0.09 24.86
C GLN A 132 6.09 0.67 24.29
N ARG A 133 7.21 0.69 25.02
CA ARG A 133 8.47 1.31 24.58
C ARG A 133 9.01 0.63 23.33
N LEU A 134 8.93 -0.70 23.25
CA LEU A 134 9.29 -1.46 22.06
C LEU A 134 8.47 -1.04 20.83
N VAL A 135 7.14 -1.01 20.97
CA VAL A 135 6.25 -0.58 19.87
C VAL A 135 6.60 0.83 19.41
N LYS A 136 6.78 1.78 20.35
CA LYS A 136 7.18 3.17 20.03
C LYS A 136 8.53 3.25 19.31
N LEU A 137 9.53 2.47 19.73
CA LEU A 137 10.84 2.45 19.09
C LEU A 137 10.79 1.86 17.68
N VAL A 138 9.96 0.83 17.47
CA VAL A 138 9.74 0.25 16.13
C VAL A 138 9.11 1.29 15.19
N PHE A 139 8.12 2.04 15.68
CA PHE A 139 7.43 3.11 14.97
C PHE A 139 8.01 4.49 15.25
N SER A 140 9.30 4.67 14.94
CA SER A 140 10.01 5.94 15.13
C SER A 140 10.68 6.46 13.84
N GLY A 141 10.85 7.78 13.76
CA GLY A 141 11.58 8.48 12.69
C GLY A 141 11.13 8.11 11.27
N LYS A 142 12.09 8.00 10.34
CA LYS A 142 11.84 7.66 8.93
C LYS A 142 11.06 6.36 8.74
N ARG A 143 11.14 5.42 9.68
CA ARG A 143 10.42 4.15 9.56
C ARG A 143 8.93 4.33 9.79
N TYR A 144 8.57 5.19 10.74
CA TYR A 144 7.18 5.57 10.98
C TYR A 144 6.60 6.34 9.80
N GLU A 145 7.33 7.34 9.30
CA GLU A 145 6.92 8.11 8.10
C GLU A 145 6.63 7.19 6.90
N ARG A 146 7.46 6.17 6.69
CA ARG A 146 7.25 5.15 5.65
C ARG A 146 6.02 4.30 5.95
N PHE A 147 5.83 3.84 7.19
CA PHE A 147 4.66 3.06 7.60
C PHE A 147 3.34 3.76 7.32
N LEU A 148 3.24 5.06 7.62
CA LEU A 148 2.04 5.86 7.37
C LEU A 148 1.65 5.93 5.88
N ARG A 149 2.59 5.68 4.97
CA ARG A 149 2.39 5.82 3.52
C ARG A 149 2.43 4.50 2.77
N ASN A 150 2.98 3.43 3.36
CA ASN A 150 3.15 2.14 2.69
C ASN A 150 1.78 1.47 2.43
N PRO A 151 1.62 0.72 1.32
CA PRO A 151 0.47 -0.15 1.14
C PRO A 151 0.57 -1.39 2.02
N ALA A 152 -0.55 -2.07 2.27
CA ALA A 152 -0.53 -3.39 2.92
C ALA A 152 -0.26 -4.54 1.92
N GLY A 153 -0.35 -4.28 0.61
CA GLY A 153 -0.11 -5.28 -0.43
C GLY A 153 -0.03 -4.69 -1.84
N MET A 154 0.41 -5.50 -2.81
CA MET A 154 0.64 -5.05 -4.20
C MET A 154 -0.62 -4.92 -5.05
N ARG A 155 -1.57 -5.85 -4.89
CA ARG A 155 -2.75 -6.03 -5.76
C ARG A 155 -4.00 -6.45 -5.00
N LEU A 156 -3.90 -6.57 -3.68
CA LEU A 156 -4.92 -7.11 -2.79
C LEU A 156 -5.28 -6.06 -1.73
N HIS A 157 -5.99 -6.47 -0.68
CA HIS A 157 -6.55 -5.59 0.35
C HIS A 157 -5.59 -4.47 0.77
N HIS A 158 -6.12 -3.25 0.82
CA HIS A 158 -5.37 -2.04 1.16
C HIS A 158 -4.13 -1.75 0.28
N ALA A 159 -4.18 -2.06 -1.03
CA ALA A 159 -3.15 -1.68 -2.01
C ALA A 159 -3.21 -0.19 -2.40
N TYR A 160 -3.14 0.70 -1.41
CA TYR A 160 -3.15 2.16 -1.54
C TYR A 160 -2.23 2.82 -0.53
N VAL A 161 -1.98 4.12 -0.69
CA VAL A 161 -1.14 4.90 0.26
C VAL A 161 -1.77 4.90 1.64
N GLY A 162 -0.98 4.50 2.63
CA GLY A 162 -1.42 4.33 4.02
C GLY A 162 -2.32 3.12 4.24
N GLY A 163 -2.39 2.21 3.27
CA GLY A 163 -3.10 0.96 3.41
C GLY A 163 -2.54 0.07 4.52
N LEU A 164 -1.22 0.10 4.73
CA LEU A 164 -0.59 -0.65 5.83
C LEU A 164 -1.05 -0.15 7.20
N LEU A 165 -1.06 1.18 7.39
CA LEU A 165 -1.61 1.81 8.60
C LEU A 165 -3.07 1.40 8.83
N HIS A 166 -3.91 1.52 7.79
CA HIS A 166 -5.32 1.19 7.89
C HIS A 166 -5.52 -0.28 8.30
N HIS A 167 -4.85 -1.20 7.61
CA HIS A 167 -4.88 -2.63 7.92
C HIS A 167 -4.45 -2.90 9.37
N THR A 168 -3.30 -2.36 9.80
CA THR A 168 -2.79 -2.52 11.17
C THR A 168 -3.79 -2.01 12.23
N VAL A 169 -4.44 -0.87 11.99
CA VAL A 169 -5.47 -0.34 12.90
C VAL A 169 -6.70 -1.24 12.93
N CYS A 170 -7.17 -1.73 11.78
CA CYS A 170 -8.30 -2.66 11.71
C CYS A 170 -8.03 -3.97 12.45
N VAL A 171 -6.86 -4.59 12.22
CA VAL A 171 -6.43 -5.80 12.93
C VAL A 171 -6.36 -5.55 14.43
N ALA A 172 -5.75 -4.44 14.86
CA ALA A 172 -5.67 -4.11 16.29
C ALA A 172 -7.04 -3.88 16.94
N ARG A 173 -7.99 -3.24 16.24
CA ARG A 173 -9.37 -3.07 16.71
C ARG A 173 -10.09 -4.41 16.87
N LEU A 174 -10.03 -5.25 15.83
CA LEU A 174 -10.66 -6.56 15.82
C LEU A 174 -10.09 -7.45 16.91
N ALA A 175 -8.76 -7.54 16.99
CA ALA A 175 -8.04 -8.34 17.97
C ALA A 175 -8.33 -7.87 19.41
N LEU A 176 -8.35 -6.56 19.65
CA LEU A 176 -8.72 -6.01 20.97
C LEU A 176 -10.17 -6.34 21.33
N SER A 177 -11.10 -6.28 20.37
CA SER A 177 -12.49 -6.66 20.60
C SER A 177 -12.62 -8.15 20.94
N MET A 178 -11.98 -9.02 20.14
CA MET A 178 -11.94 -10.47 20.37
C MET A 178 -11.35 -10.80 21.74
N GLY A 179 -10.20 -10.20 22.08
CA GLY A 179 -9.53 -10.43 23.36
C GLY A 179 -10.38 -10.02 24.56
N LYS A 180 -11.05 -8.87 24.49
CA LYS A 180 -11.98 -8.41 25.53
C LYS A 180 -13.17 -9.36 25.72
N THR A 181 -13.71 -9.90 24.63
CA THR A 181 -14.84 -10.82 24.68
C THR A 181 -14.44 -12.21 25.18
N ILE A 182 -13.31 -12.75 24.72
CA ILE A 182 -12.83 -14.08 25.09
C ILE A 182 -12.38 -14.11 26.56
N GLY A 183 -11.70 -13.06 27.02
CA GLY A 183 -11.19 -12.96 28.39
C GLY A 183 -10.09 -13.97 28.73
N GLY A 184 -9.41 -13.76 29.86
CA GLY A 184 -8.31 -14.62 30.30
C GLY A 184 -7.18 -14.71 29.27
N VAL A 185 -6.86 -13.56 28.67
CA VAL A 185 -5.82 -13.31 27.66
C VAL A 185 -5.09 -12.02 28.00
N ASP A 186 -3.88 -11.87 27.48
CA ASP A 186 -3.09 -10.66 27.63
C ASP A 186 -3.42 -9.62 26.53
N LEU A 187 -4.14 -8.56 26.91
CA LEU A 187 -4.55 -7.51 25.97
C LEU A 187 -3.39 -6.62 25.50
N ASP A 188 -2.36 -6.45 26.33
CA ASP A 188 -1.18 -5.65 25.98
C ASP A 188 -0.35 -6.37 24.93
N LEU A 189 -0.18 -7.69 25.10
CA LEU A 189 0.49 -8.55 24.14
C LEU A 189 -0.28 -8.65 22.82
N ILE A 190 -1.61 -8.77 22.87
CA ILE A 190 -2.46 -8.74 21.68
C ILE A 190 -2.30 -7.42 20.93
N LEU A 191 -2.38 -6.28 21.63
CA LEU A 191 -2.22 -4.96 21.01
C LEU A 191 -0.83 -4.81 20.38
N ALA A 192 0.24 -5.14 21.11
CA ALA A 192 1.59 -5.05 20.58
C ALA A 192 1.79 -5.97 19.36
N GLY A 193 1.31 -7.21 19.44
CA GLY A 193 1.35 -8.17 18.35
C GLY A 193 0.60 -7.68 17.11
N SER A 194 -0.65 -7.22 17.27
CA SER A 194 -1.44 -6.65 16.17
C SER A 194 -0.82 -5.41 15.56
N LEU A 195 -0.24 -4.51 16.36
CA LEU A 195 0.38 -3.30 15.84
C LEU A 195 1.67 -3.60 15.07
N LEU A 196 2.37 -4.68 15.40
CA LEU A 196 3.69 -5.00 14.84
C LEU A 196 3.69 -6.10 13.78
N HIS A 197 2.62 -6.90 13.65
CA HIS A 197 2.60 -8.14 12.85
C HIS A 197 3.19 -8.00 11.45
N ASP A 198 2.87 -6.88 10.79
CA ASP A 198 3.16 -6.64 9.39
C ASP A 198 4.31 -5.65 9.15
N ILE A 199 5.08 -5.27 10.19
CA ILE A 199 6.13 -4.25 10.06
C ILE A 199 7.21 -4.61 9.02
N GLY A 200 7.40 -5.90 8.75
CA GLY A 200 8.31 -6.38 7.71
C GLY A 200 7.92 -5.96 6.29
N LYS A 201 6.64 -5.59 6.05
CA LYS A 201 6.17 -5.12 4.73
C LYS A 201 6.88 -3.85 4.26
N LEU A 202 7.43 -3.06 5.18
CA LEU A 202 8.28 -1.90 4.85
C LEU A 202 9.58 -2.26 4.13
N ARG A 203 10.06 -3.50 4.27
CA ARG A 203 11.26 -4.00 3.58
C ARG A 203 10.91 -4.98 2.48
N GLU A 204 9.79 -5.67 2.60
CA GLU A 204 9.30 -6.60 1.59
C GLU A 204 8.81 -5.86 0.34
N ILE A 205 8.08 -4.77 0.52
CA ILE A 205 7.44 -4.02 -0.55
C ILE A 205 8.21 -2.71 -0.76
N SER A 206 8.70 -2.49 -1.98
CA SER A 206 9.32 -1.23 -2.35
C SER A 206 8.27 -0.11 -2.47
N ALA A 207 8.66 1.12 -2.15
CA ALA A 207 7.87 2.32 -2.43
C ALA A 207 7.86 2.70 -3.92
N GLY A 208 8.56 1.94 -4.78
CA GLY A 208 8.50 2.09 -6.24
C GLY A 208 7.10 1.86 -6.79
N LEU A 209 6.82 2.42 -7.98
CA LEU A 209 5.49 2.32 -8.57
C LEU A 209 5.08 0.86 -8.83
N GLY A 210 3.84 0.52 -8.49
CA GLY A 210 3.34 -0.85 -8.55
C GLY A 210 3.80 -1.72 -7.40
N PHE A 211 4.52 -1.13 -6.42
CA PHE A 211 4.91 -1.73 -5.16
C PHE A 211 5.70 -3.05 -5.29
N PRO A 212 6.72 -3.13 -6.15
CA PRO A 212 7.38 -4.41 -6.40
C PRO A 212 8.00 -4.97 -5.12
N TYR A 213 7.93 -6.29 -4.98
CA TYR A 213 8.72 -7.00 -3.98
C TYR A 213 10.20 -6.70 -4.15
N THR A 214 10.88 -6.36 -3.06
CA THR A 214 12.33 -6.23 -3.03
C THR A 214 12.98 -7.62 -3.13
N THR A 215 14.27 -7.67 -3.52
CA THR A 215 15.03 -8.93 -3.48
C THR A 215 15.01 -9.53 -2.08
N GLU A 216 15.17 -8.69 -1.06
CA GLU A 216 15.11 -9.11 0.33
C GLU A 216 13.74 -9.70 0.70
N GLY A 217 12.65 -9.03 0.28
CA GLY A 217 11.28 -9.50 0.43
C GLY A 217 11.04 -10.87 -0.20
N ARG A 218 11.55 -11.10 -1.41
CA ARG A 218 11.43 -12.39 -2.09
C ARG A 218 12.23 -13.51 -1.43
N LEU A 219 13.35 -13.18 -0.79
CA LEU A 219 14.22 -14.16 -0.14
C LEU A 219 13.75 -14.54 1.27
N MET A 220 13.23 -13.58 2.04
CA MET A 220 12.93 -13.79 3.46
C MET A 220 11.46 -13.63 3.84
N GLY A 221 10.68 -12.85 3.09
CA GLY A 221 9.30 -12.50 3.45
C GLY A 221 9.19 -11.53 4.64
N HIS A 222 8.06 -10.81 4.72
CA HIS A 222 7.84 -9.81 5.77
C HIS A 222 7.79 -10.42 7.17
N ILE A 223 7.27 -11.64 7.34
CA ILE A 223 7.14 -12.28 8.66
C ILE A 223 8.50 -12.41 9.36
N SER A 224 9.46 -13.07 8.69
CA SER A 224 10.80 -13.27 9.24
C SER A 224 11.54 -11.94 9.39
N MET A 225 11.43 -11.03 8.41
CA MET A 225 12.06 -9.72 8.50
C MET A 225 11.50 -8.86 9.64
N GLY A 226 10.18 -8.95 9.90
CA GLY A 226 9.51 -8.27 11.00
C GLY A 226 10.00 -8.76 12.35
N ALA A 227 10.02 -10.08 12.55
CA ALA A 227 10.55 -10.70 13.76
C ALA A 227 12.03 -10.32 14.03
N MET A 228 12.88 -10.33 12.98
CA MET A 228 14.29 -9.91 13.10
C MET A 228 14.43 -8.43 13.49
N LEU A 229 13.59 -7.56 12.92
CA LEU A 229 13.59 -6.13 13.24
C LEU A 229 13.20 -5.87 14.69
N ILE A 230 12.13 -6.52 15.15
CA ILE A 230 11.60 -6.39 16.51
C ILE A 230 12.64 -6.90 17.52
N SER A 231 13.21 -8.08 17.28
CA SER A 231 14.24 -8.67 18.13
C SER A 231 15.46 -7.75 18.29
N ARG A 232 15.97 -7.19 17.18
CA ARG A 232 17.09 -6.24 17.21
C ARG A 232 16.78 -4.97 18.01
N ILE A 233 15.55 -4.45 17.92
CA ILE A 233 15.19 -3.23 18.66
C ILE A 233 15.04 -3.54 20.14
N ALA A 234 14.49 -4.70 20.48
CA ALA A 234 14.33 -5.14 21.86
C ALA A 234 15.66 -5.23 22.63
N GLU A 235 16.81 -5.43 21.95
CA GLU A 235 18.15 -5.36 22.56
C GLU A 235 18.43 -4.02 23.27
N ASN A 236 17.71 -2.94 22.90
CA ASN A 236 17.84 -1.62 23.50
C ASN A 236 16.89 -1.39 24.68
N ILE A 237 16.18 -2.43 25.15
CA ILE A 237 15.16 -2.36 26.20
C ILE A 237 15.49 -3.43 27.27
N PRO A 238 16.43 -3.14 28.18
CA PRO A 238 16.97 -4.15 29.10
C PRO A 238 15.96 -4.68 30.12
N ASP A 239 14.87 -3.95 30.37
CA ASP A 239 13.76 -4.29 31.25
C ASP A 239 12.65 -5.11 30.57
N LEU A 240 12.70 -5.30 29.25
CA LEU A 240 11.79 -6.21 28.55
C LEU A 240 12.25 -7.65 28.80
N SER A 241 11.44 -8.41 29.55
CA SER A 241 11.77 -9.79 29.85
C SER A 241 11.87 -10.64 28.58
N ARG A 242 12.80 -11.61 28.59
CA ARG A 242 12.99 -12.52 27.44
C ARG A 242 11.72 -13.30 27.11
N ILE A 243 10.97 -13.72 28.13
CA ILE A 243 9.71 -14.46 27.97
C ILE A 243 8.68 -13.61 27.21
N ARG A 244 8.50 -12.33 27.61
CA ARG A 244 7.62 -11.39 26.90
C ARG A 244 8.02 -11.18 25.45
N LEU A 245 9.32 -11.03 25.18
CA LEU A 245 9.82 -10.90 23.83
C LEU A 245 9.53 -12.16 22.99
N ASP A 246 9.79 -13.35 23.55
CA ASP A 246 9.54 -14.62 22.86
C ASP A 246 8.04 -14.81 22.54
N GLU A 247 7.14 -14.43 23.47
CA GLU A 247 5.69 -14.46 23.24
C GLU A 247 5.24 -13.48 22.14
N LEU A 248 5.80 -12.25 22.12
CA LEU A 248 5.53 -11.28 21.07
C LEU A 248 6.02 -11.82 19.72
N LEU A 249 7.27 -12.29 19.65
CA LEU A 249 7.85 -12.84 18.44
C LEU A 249 7.07 -14.06 17.94
N HIS A 250 6.50 -14.88 18.84
CA HIS A 250 5.62 -15.98 18.46
C HIS A 250 4.37 -15.50 17.73
N ILE A 251 3.73 -14.42 18.20
CA ILE A 251 2.60 -13.81 17.49
C ILE A 251 3.04 -13.37 16.09
N ILE A 252 4.16 -12.66 15.97
CA ILE A 252 4.66 -12.20 14.67
C ILE A 252 4.98 -13.39 13.76
N LEU A 253 5.60 -14.45 14.26
CA LEU A 253 5.97 -15.61 13.44
C LEU A 253 4.80 -16.53 13.06
N SER A 254 3.62 -16.35 13.68
CA SER A 254 2.46 -17.22 13.46
C SER A 254 1.21 -16.52 12.96
N HIS A 255 1.26 -15.20 12.72
CA HIS A 255 0.04 -14.41 12.45
C HIS A 255 -0.70 -14.78 11.16
N HIS A 256 -0.05 -15.40 10.16
CA HIS A 256 -0.76 -15.96 9.01
C HIS A 256 -1.40 -17.33 9.31
N GLY A 257 -1.20 -17.89 10.51
CA GLY A 257 -1.89 -19.08 11.05
C GLY A 257 -1.28 -20.41 10.66
N ASP A 258 -0.94 -20.58 9.38
CA ASP A 258 -0.46 -21.84 8.83
C ASP A 258 0.73 -21.67 7.86
N HIS A 259 1.44 -22.78 7.61
CA HIS A 259 2.63 -22.80 6.78
C HIS A 259 2.31 -22.52 5.30
N GLU A 260 1.12 -22.89 4.82
CA GLU A 260 0.69 -22.66 3.44
C GLU A 260 0.52 -21.16 3.14
N LYS A 261 0.13 -20.38 4.15
CA LYS A 261 0.08 -18.91 4.10
C LYS A 261 1.42 -18.25 4.45
N GLY A 262 2.46 -19.03 4.73
CA GLY A 262 3.84 -18.55 4.91
C GLY A 262 4.29 -18.33 6.34
N SER A 263 3.48 -18.65 7.37
CA SER A 263 3.94 -18.58 8.76
C SER A 263 5.08 -19.59 9.00
N PRO A 264 6.22 -19.18 9.59
CA PRO A 264 7.25 -20.13 10.01
C PRO A 264 6.83 -21.13 11.08
N VAL A 265 5.85 -20.77 11.93
CA VAL A 265 5.33 -21.62 13.01
C VAL A 265 3.81 -21.46 13.13
N PHE A 266 3.14 -22.47 13.69
CA PHE A 266 1.71 -22.40 13.98
C PHE A 266 1.40 -21.55 15.21
N CYS A 267 0.20 -20.96 15.24
CA CYS A 267 -0.35 -20.34 16.45
C CYS A 267 -0.34 -21.36 17.61
N ALA A 268 0.10 -20.93 18.79
CA ALA A 268 0.24 -21.80 19.97
C ALA A 268 -0.25 -21.15 21.27
N THR A 269 -0.52 -19.85 21.25
CA THR A 269 -1.07 -19.07 22.37
C THR A 269 -2.42 -18.50 21.98
N LYS A 270 -3.27 -18.18 22.97
CA LYS A 270 -4.58 -17.56 22.70
C LYS A 270 -4.39 -16.22 21.99
N GLU A 271 -3.39 -15.46 22.40
CA GLU A 271 -3.03 -14.16 21.85
C GLU A 271 -2.64 -14.29 20.38
N ALA A 272 -1.83 -15.28 20.01
CA ALA A 272 -1.48 -15.54 18.61
C ALA A 272 -2.70 -15.92 17.77
N PHE A 273 -3.58 -16.80 18.28
CA PHE A 273 -4.83 -17.14 17.60
C PHE A 273 -5.73 -15.92 17.39
N ILE A 274 -5.84 -15.04 18.39
CA ILE A 274 -6.64 -13.82 18.30
C ILE A 274 -6.09 -12.89 17.22
N VAL A 275 -4.79 -12.63 17.21
CA VAL A 275 -4.17 -11.76 16.20
C VAL A 275 -4.30 -12.38 14.81
N HIS A 276 -4.06 -13.69 14.65
CA HIS A 276 -4.24 -14.38 13.39
C HIS A 276 -5.66 -14.27 12.85
N TYR A 277 -6.67 -14.57 13.67
CA TYR A 277 -8.05 -14.51 13.19
C TYR A 277 -8.52 -13.08 12.94
N ALA A 278 -8.00 -12.09 13.66
CA ALA A 278 -8.26 -10.68 13.38
C ALA A 278 -7.69 -10.27 12.01
N ASP A 279 -6.44 -10.66 11.72
CA ASP A 279 -5.76 -10.45 10.44
C ASP A 279 -6.50 -11.13 9.28
N GLU A 280 -6.78 -12.43 9.41
CA GLU A 280 -7.52 -13.19 8.41
C GLU A 280 -8.92 -12.60 8.17
N THR A 281 -9.62 -12.18 9.23
CA THR A 281 -10.94 -11.56 9.10
C THR A 281 -10.88 -10.27 8.31
N ASP A 282 -9.92 -9.39 8.59
CA ASP A 282 -9.74 -8.13 7.85
C ASP A 282 -9.43 -8.41 6.38
N ALA A 283 -8.50 -9.33 6.10
CA ALA A 283 -8.09 -9.72 4.75
C ALA A 283 -9.26 -10.30 3.92
N VAL A 284 -10.09 -11.16 4.54
CA VAL A 284 -11.26 -11.80 3.93
C VAL A 284 -12.38 -10.79 3.72
N LEU A 285 -12.72 -9.97 4.71
CA LEU A 285 -13.83 -9.02 4.61
C LEU A 285 -13.53 -7.89 3.63
N ASN A 286 -12.27 -7.48 3.47
CA ASN A 286 -11.90 -6.52 2.44
C ASN A 286 -12.17 -7.06 1.01
N GLN A 287 -12.31 -8.37 0.80
CA GLN A 287 -12.66 -8.94 -0.51
C GLN A 287 -14.09 -8.60 -0.97
N PHE A 288 -14.95 -8.12 -0.07
CA PHE A 288 -16.31 -7.71 -0.38
C PHE A 288 -16.40 -6.26 -0.89
N GLN A 289 -15.36 -5.45 -0.69
CA GLN A 289 -15.32 -4.08 -1.22
C GLN A 289 -15.00 -4.14 -2.73
N THR A 290 -16.01 -3.91 -3.57
CA THR A 290 -15.81 -3.84 -5.03
C THR A 290 -16.37 -2.54 -5.59
N ASP A 291 -15.69 -1.97 -6.59
CA ASP A 291 -16.14 -0.76 -7.31
C ASP A 291 -17.27 -1.05 -8.33
N GLY A 292 -17.79 -2.27 -8.34
CA GLY A 292 -18.72 -2.79 -9.35
C GLY A 292 -20.19 -2.61 -8.98
N LYS A 293 -21.03 -2.41 -9.99
CA LYS A 293 -22.50 -2.49 -9.87
C LYS A 293 -23.03 -3.93 -9.83
N GLU A 294 -22.13 -4.92 -9.92
CA GLU A 294 -22.52 -6.32 -9.94
C GLU A 294 -22.95 -6.76 -8.55
N THR A 295 -23.99 -7.59 -8.46
CA THR A 295 -24.47 -8.15 -7.19
C THR A 295 -23.66 -9.36 -6.74
N TRP A 296 -23.05 -10.07 -7.69
CA TRP A 296 -22.23 -11.25 -7.46
C TRP A 296 -20.93 -11.16 -8.26
N ALA A 297 -19.80 -11.42 -7.62
CA ALA A 297 -18.49 -11.43 -8.28
C ALA A 297 -17.67 -12.65 -7.83
N PHE A 298 -16.98 -13.33 -8.75
CA PHE A 298 -16.07 -14.41 -8.40
C PHE A 298 -14.80 -13.86 -7.77
N ASN A 299 -14.55 -14.19 -6.51
CA ASN A 299 -13.33 -13.80 -5.81
C ASN A 299 -12.26 -14.88 -5.95
N LYS A 300 -11.12 -14.49 -6.55
CA LYS A 300 -9.98 -15.39 -6.79
C LYS A 300 -9.23 -15.76 -5.51
N MET A 301 -9.19 -14.91 -4.49
CA MET A 301 -8.51 -15.24 -3.23
C MET A 301 -9.29 -16.34 -2.49
N LEU A 302 -10.61 -16.20 -2.40
CA LEU A 302 -11.50 -17.10 -1.66
C LEU A 302 -12.05 -18.27 -2.49
N GLN A 303 -11.72 -18.29 -3.78
CA GLN A 303 -12.14 -19.30 -4.77
C GLN A 303 -13.66 -19.55 -4.77
N ARG A 304 -14.45 -18.48 -4.65
CA ARG A 304 -15.92 -18.54 -4.59
C ARG A 304 -16.57 -17.26 -5.09
N PHE A 305 -17.85 -17.34 -5.46
CA PHE A 305 -18.65 -16.15 -5.72
C PHE A 305 -19.00 -15.46 -4.40
N LEU A 306 -18.79 -14.14 -4.34
CA LEU A 306 -19.19 -13.29 -3.23
C LEU A 306 -20.39 -12.44 -3.67
N ALA A 307 -21.35 -12.29 -2.76
CA ALA A 307 -22.36 -11.25 -2.89
C ALA A 307 -21.74 -9.93 -2.42
N VAL A 308 -21.45 -9.03 -3.36
CA VAL A 308 -20.67 -7.80 -3.10
C VAL A 308 -21.54 -6.56 -2.85
N ASN A 309 -22.85 -6.67 -3.13
CA ASN A 309 -23.87 -5.66 -2.79
C ASN A 309 -25.15 -6.34 -2.28
N PRO A 310 -25.14 -7.03 -1.13
CA PRO A 310 -26.36 -7.62 -0.61
C PRO A 310 -27.18 -6.58 0.16
N ILE A 311 -28.05 -5.87 -0.58
CA ILE A 311 -29.29 -5.23 -0.12
C ILE A 311 -29.14 -3.89 0.65
N GLU A 312 -30.01 -2.93 0.28
CA GLU A 312 -30.28 -1.64 0.94
C GLU A 312 -30.77 -1.77 2.40
#